data_AF-A0A7X5F1E9-F1
#
_entry.id   AF-A0A7X5F1E9-F1
#
_cell.length_a   1.000
_cell.length_b   1.000
_cell.length_c   1.000
_cell.angle_alpha   90.00
_cell.angle_beta   90.00
_cell.angle_gamma   90.00
#
_symmetry.space_group_name_H-M   'P 1'
#
loop_
_entity.id
_entity.type
_entity.pdbx_description
1 polymer ?
#
loop_
_entity_poly.entity_id
_entity_poly.type
_entity_poly.pdbx_seq_one_letter_code
_entity_poly.pdbx_strand_id
1 'polypeptide(L)'
;MDINLLVKITSRAWALSILDKLHLGIPGRQAALLAATGAGRTAFLQSLEHLVTLGLLERNPGHGHPLRPEFRLTPAGVAAAGLAHEVLKAVRQDEQDLLRLSWTLPVLATLQAAHPFGEIRRSLPSITDRALSHSLRSMEQRTWIHRHVEETTRPPRPLYMAINNGAVVSSLAGAVLGR
;
A
#
# COMPACT_ATOMS: atom_id res chain seq x y z
N MET A 1 5.79 8.25 8.85
CA MET A 1 5.19 8.51 7.50
C MET A 1 3.71 8.77 7.72
N ASP A 2 3.04 9.66 6.98
CA ASP A 2 1.62 9.93 7.23
C ASP A 2 0.66 9.11 6.33
N ILE A 3 -0.62 9.11 6.71
CA ILE A 3 -1.68 8.37 6.01
C ILE A 3 -1.91 8.90 4.58
N ASN A 4 -1.67 10.19 4.34
CA ASN A 4 -1.86 10.81 3.03
C ASN A 4 -0.81 10.33 2.03
N LEU A 5 0.45 10.18 2.47
CA LEU A 5 1.51 9.60 1.66
C LEU A 5 1.21 8.13 1.35
N LEU A 6 0.73 7.36 2.33
CA LEU A 6 0.34 5.96 2.11
C LEU A 6 -0.75 5.84 1.04
N VAL A 7 -1.82 6.65 1.13
CA VAL A 7 -2.89 6.73 0.11
C VAL A 7 -2.32 7.07 -1.27
N LYS A 8 -1.40 8.05 -1.34
CA LYS A 8 -0.76 8.42 -2.59
C LYS A 8 0.08 7.28 -3.17
N ILE A 9 0.86 6.58 -2.35
CA ILE A 9 1.67 5.42 -2.80
C ILE A 9 0.76 4.35 -3.40
N THR A 10 -0.31 3.96 -2.69
CA THR A 10 -1.18 2.85 -3.13
C THR A 10 -2.12 3.20 -4.26
N SER A 11 -2.25 4.48 -4.65
CA SER A 11 -3.02 4.90 -5.82
C SER A 11 -2.54 4.27 -7.14
N ARG A 12 -1.32 3.72 -7.18
CA ARG A 12 -0.77 2.99 -8.32
C ARG A 12 -0.48 1.53 -7.96
N ALA A 13 -1.09 0.61 -8.70
CA ALA A 13 -1.10 -0.82 -8.41
C ALA A 13 0.29 -1.47 -8.24
N TRP A 14 1.33 -0.95 -8.91
CA TRP A 14 2.67 -1.53 -8.87
C TRP A 14 3.66 -0.73 -8.02
N ALA A 15 3.22 0.35 -7.35
CA ALA A 15 4.11 1.18 -6.54
C ALA A 15 4.76 0.41 -5.39
N LEU A 16 3.97 -0.37 -4.62
CA LEU A 16 4.50 -1.19 -3.53
C LEU A 16 5.50 -2.24 -4.05
N SER A 17 5.19 -2.91 -5.16
CA SER A 17 6.09 -3.90 -5.75
C SER A 17 7.40 -3.28 -6.22
N ILE A 18 7.37 -2.09 -6.84
CA ILE A 18 8.60 -1.39 -7.24
C ILE A 18 9.46 -1.04 -6.03
N LEU A 19 8.83 -0.50 -4.98
CA LEU A 19 9.50 -0.16 -3.72
C LEU A 19 10.12 -1.40 -3.05
N ASP A 20 9.39 -2.53 -2.97
CA ASP A 20 9.90 -3.80 -2.46
C ASP A 20 11.09 -4.33 -3.27
N LYS A 21 11.03 -4.31 -4.62
CA LYS A 21 12.16 -4.78 -5.43
C LYS A 21 13.41 -3.93 -5.26
N LEU A 22 13.26 -2.62 -5.11
CA LEU A 22 14.38 -1.74 -4.78
C LEU A 22 14.91 -2.00 -3.36
N HIS A 23 14.03 -2.26 -2.39
CA HIS A 23 14.44 -2.65 -1.03
C HIS A 23 15.28 -3.93 -1.03
N LEU A 24 14.90 -4.91 -1.86
CA LEU A 24 15.60 -6.18 -2.05
C LEU A 24 16.91 -6.05 -2.85
N GLY A 25 17.30 -4.84 -3.26
CA GLY A 25 18.55 -4.60 -3.98
C GLY A 25 18.47 -4.91 -5.48
N ILE A 26 17.28 -5.08 -6.06
CA ILE A 26 17.15 -5.18 -7.52
C ILE A 26 17.66 -3.86 -8.13
N PRO A 27 18.56 -3.92 -9.14
CA PRO A 27 19.08 -2.71 -9.76
C PRO A 27 17.96 -1.80 -10.26
N GLY A 28 18.11 -0.50 -10.00
CA GLY A 28 17.12 0.53 -10.35
C GLY A 28 16.91 0.76 -11.85
N ARG A 29 17.41 -0.11 -12.72
CA ARG A 29 17.19 -0.06 -14.16
C ARG A 29 15.75 -0.43 -14.47
N GLN A 30 15.10 0.37 -15.31
CA GLN A 30 13.70 0.17 -15.70
C GLN A 30 13.40 -1.27 -16.18
N ALA A 31 14.27 -1.86 -17.01
CA ALA A 31 14.10 -3.22 -17.51
C ALA A 31 14.21 -4.29 -16.42
N ALA A 32 15.12 -4.10 -15.45
CA ALA A 32 15.31 -5.03 -14.34
C ALA A 32 14.11 -5.00 -13.38
N LEU A 33 13.65 -3.80 -13.01
CA LEU A 33 12.46 -3.63 -12.17
C LEU A 33 11.18 -4.12 -12.87
N LEU A 34 11.02 -3.87 -14.16
CA LEU A 34 9.87 -4.37 -14.93
C LEU A 34 9.84 -5.90 -14.91
N ALA A 35 10.98 -6.55 -15.17
CA ALA A 35 11.09 -8.01 -15.11
C ALA A 35 10.83 -8.55 -13.69
N ALA A 36 11.40 -7.93 -12.67
CA ALA A 36 11.28 -8.37 -11.28
C ALA A 36 9.89 -8.16 -10.66
N THR A 37 9.13 -7.18 -11.15
CA THR A 37 7.75 -6.93 -10.69
C THR A 37 6.72 -7.79 -11.43
N GLY A 38 7.01 -8.24 -12.65
CA GLY A 38 6.04 -8.95 -13.49
C GLY A 38 4.91 -8.03 -14.00
N ALA A 39 5.08 -6.72 -13.89
CA ALA A 39 4.08 -5.74 -14.26
C ALA A 39 3.95 -5.58 -15.78
N GLY A 40 2.74 -5.23 -16.25
CA GLY A 40 2.56 -4.72 -17.60
C GLY A 40 3.31 -3.39 -17.79
N ARG A 41 4.00 -3.22 -18.93
CA ARG A 41 4.88 -2.06 -19.21
C ARG A 41 4.24 -0.71 -18.90
N THR A 42 3.01 -0.49 -19.33
CA THR A 42 2.31 0.79 -19.12
C THR A 42 2.01 1.05 -17.64
N ALA A 43 1.47 0.06 -16.93
CA ALA A 43 1.13 0.21 -15.52
C ALA A 43 2.39 0.35 -14.64
N PHE A 44 3.47 -0.34 -15.02
CA PHE A 44 4.79 -0.18 -14.40
C PHE A 44 5.31 1.25 -14.55
N LEU A 45 5.34 1.78 -15.78
CA LEU A 45 5.83 3.14 -16.05
C LEU A 45 5.04 4.18 -15.27
N GLN A 46 3.71 4.09 -15.28
CA GLN A 46 2.85 4.98 -14.51
C GLN A 46 3.13 4.92 -13.00
N SER A 47 3.40 3.73 -12.46
CA SER A 47 3.72 3.57 -11.04
C SER A 47 5.11 4.12 -10.71
N LEU A 48 6.09 3.90 -11.59
CA LEU A 48 7.45 4.39 -11.43
C LEU A 48 7.52 5.93 -11.48
N GLU A 49 6.91 6.54 -12.49
CA GLU A 49 6.83 8.01 -12.64
C GLU A 49 6.08 8.66 -11.48
N HIS A 50 5.04 8.00 -10.97
CA HIS A 50 4.31 8.44 -9.80
C HIS A 50 5.20 8.44 -8.55
N LEU A 51 5.98 7.39 -8.32
CA LEU A 51 6.94 7.32 -7.21
C LEU A 51 8.04 8.40 -7.29
N VAL A 52 8.45 8.77 -8.51
CA VAL A 52 9.37 9.91 -8.74
C VAL A 52 8.68 11.23 -8.40
N THR A 53 7.44 11.43 -8.86
CA THR A 53 6.64 12.62 -8.56
C THR A 53 6.40 12.79 -7.05
N LEU A 54 6.27 11.68 -6.31
CA LEU A 54 6.17 11.70 -4.85
C LEU A 54 7.50 11.95 -4.14
N GLY A 55 8.63 12.02 -4.86
CA GLY A 55 9.96 12.19 -4.28
C GLY A 55 10.46 10.97 -3.52
N LEU A 56 9.88 9.79 -3.74
CA LEU A 56 10.32 8.52 -3.15
C LEU A 56 11.43 7.88 -3.98
N LEU A 57 11.46 8.19 -5.27
CA LEU A 57 12.51 7.80 -6.19
C LEU A 57 13.10 9.03 -6.86
N GLU A 58 14.37 8.94 -7.21
CA GLU A 58 15.01 9.93 -8.07
C GLU A 58 15.83 9.23 -9.16
N ARG A 59 16.02 9.93 -10.27
CA ARG A 59 16.89 9.47 -11.34
C ARG A 59 18.33 9.70 -10.89
N ASN A 60 19.12 8.64 -10.86
CA ASN A 60 20.56 8.72 -10.68
C ASN A 60 21.15 9.41 -11.93
N PRO A 61 21.81 10.58 -11.80
CA PRO A 61 22.26 11.35 -12.95
C PRO A 61 23.41 10.69 -13.72
N GLY A 62 24.04 9.62 -13.20
CA GLY A 62 25.09 8.87 -13.88
C GLY A 62 26.30 9.73 -14.25
N HIS A 63 27.41 9.65 -13.50
CA HIS A 63 28.65 10.28 -13.95
C HIS A 63 29.26 9.44 -15.10
N GLY A 64 29.18 9.95 -16.34
CA GLY A 64 29.89 9.41 -17.51
C GLY A 64 29.00 8.95 -18.69
N HIS A 65 29.61 8.94 -19.89
CA HIS A 65 29.04 8.50 -21.18
C HIS A 65 28.27 7.16 -21.10
N PRO A 66 27.34 6.92 -22.04
CA PRO A 66 25.91 6.85 -21.77
C PRO A 66 25.53 5.72 -20.79
N LEU A 67 25.60 5.98 -19.48
CA LEU A 67 24.98 5.11 -18.49
C LEU A 67 23.45 5.31 -18.54
N ARG A 68 22.69 4.23 -18.73
CA ARG A 68 21.22 4.29 -18.74
C ARG A 68 20.73 4.84 -17.40
N PRO A 69 19.69 5.69 -17.38
CA PRO A 69 19.13 6.21 -16.14
C PRO A 69 18.74 5.07 -15.19
N GLU A 70 19.29 5.09 -13.99
CA GLU A 70 18.88 4.20 -12.89
C GLU A 70 18.03 4.98 -11.90
N PHE A 71 17.04 4.34 -11.30
CA PHE A 71 16.24 4.92 -10.24
C PHE A 71 16.80 4.50 -8.88
N ARG A 72 16.99 5.45 -7.96
CA ARG A 72 17.40 5.16 -6.58
C ARG A 72 16.35 5.63 -5.59
N LEU A 73 16.29 4.96 -4.44
CA LEU A 73 15.45 5.38 -3.32
C LEU A 73 16.02 6.67 -2.73
N THR A 74 15.16 7.66 -2.51
CA THR A 74 15.48 8.80 -1.65
C THR A 74 15.42 8.38 -0.17
N PRO A 75 15.85 9.20 0.79
CA PRO A 75 15.68 8.88 2.21
C PRO A 75 14.22 8.58 2.60
N ALA A 76 13.25 9.34 2.05
CA ALA A 76 11.83 9.06 2.23
C ALA A 76 11.40 7.75 1.53
N GLY A 77 11.97 7.49 0.35
CA GLY A 77 11.79 6.24 -0.38
C GLY A 77 12.23 5.01 0.40
N VAL A 78 13.36 5.07 1.11
CA VAL A 78 13.87 3.95 1.92
C VAL A 78 12.86 3.53 2.99
N ALA A 79 12.23 4.48 3.68
CA ALA A 79 11.21 4.18 4.68
C ALA A 79 9.96 3.54 4.05
N ALA A 80 9.48 4.09 2.94
CA ALA A 80 8.33 3.54 2.20
C ALA A 80 8.63 2.14 1.64
N ALA A 81 9.86 1.91 1.19
CA ALA A 81 10.32 0.64 0.66
C ALA A 81 10.45 -0.45 1.74
N GLY A 82 10.90 -0.08 2.93
CA GLY A 82 10.89 -0.98 4.09
C GLY A 82 9.46 -1.44 4.44
N LEU A 83 8.50 -0.51 4.51
CA LEU A 83 7.10 -0.89 4.75
C LEU A 83 6.55 -1.78 3.61
N ALA A 84 6.80 -1.42 2.36
CA ALA A 84 6.33 -2.20 1.21
C ALA A 84 6.87 -3.63 1.26
N HIS A 85 8.15 -3.80 1.62
CA HIS A 85 8.77 -5.11 1.81
C HIS A 85 8.09 -5.92 2.91
N GLU A 86 7.95 -5.35 4.12
CA GLU A 86 7.34 -6.05 5.25
C GLU A 86 5.88 -6.47 4.95
N VAL A 87 5.09 -5.58 4.34
CA VAL A 87 3.70 -5.87 3.96
C VAL A 87 3.61 -6.98 2.91
N LEU A 88 4.42 -6.92 1.84
CA LEU A 88 4.37 -7.93 0.78
C LEU A 88 4.92 -9.28 1.25
N LYS A 89 5.95 -9.28 2.10
CA LYS A 89 6.52 -10.48 2.71
C LYS A 89 5.55 -11.18 3.66
N ALA A 90 4.72 -10.41 4.37
CA ALA A 90 3.75 -10.95 5.33
C ALA A 90 2.53 -11.63 4.67
N VAL A 91 2.31 -11.41 3.37
CA VAL A 91 1.11 -11.87 2.66
C VAL A 91 1.47 -12.93 1.62
N ARG A 92 0.71 -14.03 1.60
CA ARG A 92 0.85 -15.11 0.62
C ARG A 92 0.71 -14.57 -0.81
N GLN A 93 1.54 -15.06 -1.73
CA GLN A 93 1.67 -14.51 -3.08
C GLN A 93 0.35 -14.49 -3.88
N ASP A 94 -0.51 -15.49 -3.69
CA ASP A 94 -1.84 -15.60 -4.31
C ASP A 94 -2.87 -14.60 -3.77
N GLU A 95 -2.59 -13.93 -2.65
CA GLU A 95 -3.45 -12.90 -2.05
C GLU A 95 -2.90 -11.48 -2.19
N GLN A 96 -1.67 -11.31 -2.69
CA GLN A 96 -1.02 -10.00 -2.86
C GLN A 96 -1.73 -9.10 -3.87
N ASP A 97 -2.64 -9.64 -4.68
CA ASP A 97 -3.47 -8.85 -5.58
C ASP A 97 -4.43 -7.91 -4.84
N LEU A 98 -4.85 -8.22 -3.59
CA LEU A 98 -5.56 -7.26 -2.74
C LEU A 98 -4.71 -6.02 -2.46
N LEU A 99 -3.41 -6.18 -2.22
CA LEU A 99 -2.51 -5.06 -1.91
C LEU A 99 -2.28 -4.13 -3.11
N ARG A 100 -2.64 -4.58 -4.33
CA ARG A 100 -2.60 -3.74 -5.54
C ARG A 100 -3.83 -2.85 -5.68
N LEU A 101 -4.90 -3.10 -4.91
CA LEU A 101 -6.06 -2.22 -4.88
C LEU A 101 -5.75 -0.98 -4.03
N SER A 102 -6.15 0.18 -4.53
CA SER A 102 -5.68 1.47 -3.99
C SER A 102 -6.04 1.74 -2.54
N TRP A 103 -7.09 1.09 -2.03
CA TRP A 103 -7.64 1.36 -0.71
C TRP A 103 -7.44 0.23 0.30
N THR A 104 -6.95 -0.94 -0.10
CA THR A 104 -6.74 -2.07 0.82
C THR A 104 -5.82 -1.68 1.97
N LEU A 105 -4.58 -1.27 1.65
CA LEU A 105 -3.58 -0.95 2.65
C LEU A 105 -3.93 0.33 3.46
N PRO A 106 -4.42 1.44 2.85
CA PRO A 106 -4.90 2.58 3.62
C PRO A 106 -6.07 2.27 4.56
N VAL A 107 -7.02 1.41 4.16
CA VAL A 107 -8.13 1.02 5.05
C VAL A 107 -7.62 0.17 6.19
N LEU A 108 -6.79 -0.85 5.93
CA LEU A 108 -6.18 -1.69 6.98
C LEU A 108 -5.34 -0.86 7.96
N ALA A 109 -4.63 0.15 7.49
CA ALA A 109 -3.88 1.06 8.34
C ALA A 109 -4.74 1.75 9.42
N THR A 110 -6.02 1.98 9.15
CA THR A 110 -6.97 2.55 10.13
C THR A 110 -7.55 1.52 11.10
N LEU A 111 -7.36 0.23 10.85
CA LEU A 111 -8.00 -0.88 11.58
C LEU A 111 -7.04 -1.53 12.59
N GLN A 112 -6.33 -0.72 13.38
CA GLN A 112 -5.59 -1.21 14.55
C GLN A 112 -6.54 -1.69 15.67
N ALA A 113 -7.76 -1.18 15.65
CA ALA A 113 -8.88 -1.59 16.49
C ALA A 113 -10.14 -1.73 15.62
N ALA A 114 -11.21 -2.28 16.19
CA ALA A 114 -12.50 -2.35 15.52
C ALA A 114 -13.11 -0.95 15.40
N HIS A 115 -13.49 -0.54 14.18
CA HIS A 115 -14.07 0.78 13.93
C HIS A 115 -15.36 0.71 13.12
N PRO A 116 -16.34 1.61 13.37
CA PRO A 116 -17.48 1.76 12.50
C PRO A 116 -17.09 2.41 11.16
N PHE A 117 -17.91 2.19 10.14
CA PHE A 117 -17.69 2.72 8.78
C PHE A 117 -17.34 4.21 8.76
N GLY A 118 -18.09 5.02 9.52
CA GLY A 118 -17.92 6.46 9.55
C GLY A 118 -16.59 6.92 10.15
N GLU A 119 -16.00 6.14 11.07
CA GLU A 119 -14.67 6.43 11.63
C GLU A 119 -13.59 6.14 10.60
N ILE A 120 -13.64 4.98 9.96
CA ILE A 120 -12.72 4.60 8.88
C ILE A 120 -12.74 5.67 7.77
N ARG A 121 -13.93 6.10 7.35
CA ARG A 121 -14.13 7.15 6.35
C ARG A 121 -13.53 8.49 6.79
N ARG A 122 -13.65 8.87 8.06
CA ARG A 122 -13.07 10.13 8.59
C ARG A 122 -11.54 10.10 8.60
N SER A 123 -10.95 8.94 8.85
CA SER A 123 -9.48 8.76 8.86
C SER A 123 -8.85 8.77 7.46
N LEU A 124 -9.68 8.70 6.40
CA LEU A 124 -9.24 8.68 5.00
C LEU A 124 -9.94 9.79 4.20
N PRO A 125 -9.48 11.05 4.27
CA PRO A 125 -10.25 12.20 3.77
C PRO A 125 -10.64 12.14 2.29
N SER A 126 -9.86 11.47 1.44
CA SER A 126 -10.11 11.34 0.00
C SER A 126 -10.88 10.07 -0.41
N ILE A 127 -11.23 9.18 0.53
CA ILE A 127 -12.02 8.00 0.21
C ILE A 127 -13.49 8.36 0.02
N THR A 128 -14.12 7.81 -1.01
CA THR A 128 -15.58 7.89 -1.19
C THR A 128 -16.27 6.74 -0.47
N ASP A 129 -17.52 6.93 -0.06
CA ASP A 129 -18.30 5.87 0.59
C ASP A 129 -18.39 4.61 -0.29
N ARG A 130 -18.49 4.78 -1.61
CA ARG A 130 -18.47 3.69 -2.58
C ARG A 130 -17.13 2.95 -2.56
N ALA A 131 -16.01 3.66 -2.59
CA ALA A 131 -14.68 3.06 -2.57
C ALA A 131 -14.42 2.33 -1.24
N LEU A 132 -14.84 2.91 -0.12
CA LEU A 132 -14.72 2.28 1.20
C LEU A 132 -15.56 1.00 1.27
N SER A 133 -16.83 1.07 0.87
CA SER A 133 -17.75 -0.09 0.86
C SER A 133 -17.21 -1.22 -0.01
N HIS A 134 -16.67 -0.90 -1.19
CA HIS A 134 -16.07 -1.90 -2.07
C HIS A 134 -14.83 -2.54 -1.42
N SER A 135 -13.96 -1.73 -0.83
CA SER A 135 -12.72 -2.22 -0.20
C SER A 135 -13.00 -3.14 0.98
N LEU A 136 -13.92 -2.76 1.87
CA LEU A 136 -14.34 -3.59 2.99
C LEU A 136 -14.91 -4.92 2.51
N ARG A 137 -15.78 -4.90 1.49
CA ARG A 137 -16.37 -6.12 0.91
C ARG A 137 -15.30 -7.03 0.28
N SER A 138 -14.37 -6.48 -0.51
CA SER A 138 -13.30 -7.27 -1.13
C SER A 138 -12.40 -7.94 -0.09
N MET A 139 -12.10 -7.25 1.01
CA MET A 139 -11.31 -7.81 2.11
C MET A 139 -12.10 -8.83 2.94
N GLU A 140 -13.38 -8.61 3.18
CA GLU A 140 -14.27 -9.57 3.87
C GLU A 140 -14.41 -10.88 3.09
N GLN A 141 -14.59 -10.80 1.78
CA GLN A 141 -14.64 -11.99 0.88
C GLN A 141 -13.37 -12.85 0.93
N ARG A 142 -12.24 -12.25 1.29
CA ARG A 142 -10.95 -12.94 1.42
C ARG A 142 -10.55 -13.17 2.87
N THR A 143 -11.46 -12.95 3.82
CA THR A 143 -11.24 -13.15 5.25
C THR A 143 -10.10 -12.30 5.84
N TRP A 144 -9.87 -11.11 5.29
CA TRP A 144 -8.94 -10.11 5.85
C TRP A 144 -9.62 -9.14 6.80
N ILE A 145 -10.94 -9.00 6.69
CA ILE A 145 -11.77 -8.21 7.58
C ILE A 145 -12.97 -9.04 8.02
N HIS A 146 -13.39 -8.83 9.27
CA HIS A 146 -14.65 -9.33 9.79
C HIS A 146 -15.57 -8.16 10.12
N ARG A 147 -16.83 -8.25 9.68
CA ARG A 147 -17.89 -7.30 10.03
C ARG A 147 -18.76 -7.89 11.13
N HIS A 148 -18.87 -7.19 12.24
CA HIS A 148 -19.73 -7.54 13.37
C HIS A 148 -20.74 -6.42 13.65
N VAL A 149 -21.94 -6.72 14.14
CA VAL A 149 -22.92 -5.69 14.55
C VAL A 149 -22.91 -5.62 16.08
N GLU A 150 -22.55 -4.46 16.62
CA GLU A 150 -22.57 -4.22 18.07
C GLU A 150 -24.00 -3.88 18.51
N GLU A 151 -24.74 -4.90 18.94
CA GLU A 151 -26.15 -4.80 19.34
C GLU A 151 -26.35 -4.05 20.66
N THR A 152 -25.33 -3.96 21.49
CA THR A 152 -25.39 -3.27 22.79
C THR A 152 -25.44 -1.75 22.65
N THR A 153 -24.98 -1.21 21.51
CA THR A 153 -25.02 0.22 21.22
C THR A 153 -26.39 0.66 20.70
N ARG A 154 -26.83 1.89 21.04
CA ARG A 154 -28.07 2.48 20.52
C ARG A 154 -27.76 3.73 19.68
N PRO A 155 -28.03 3.73 18.36
CA PRO A 155 -28.48 2.59 17.54
C PRO A 155 -27.37 1.53 17.37
N PRO A 156 -27.70 0.26 17.08
CA PRO A 156 -26.72 -0.76 16.74
C PRO A 156 -25.84 -0.33 15.58
N ARG A 157 -24.53 -0.59 15.66
CA ARG A 157 -23.58 -0.14 14.64
C ARG A 157 -22.73 -1.29 14.12
N PRO A 158 -22.51 -1.37 12.79
CA PRO A 158 -21.54 -2.30 12.25
C PRO A 158 -20.12 -1.82 12.59
N LEU A 159 -19.33 -2.73 13.14
CA LEU A 159 -17.90 -2.60 13.38
C LEU A 159 -17.15 -3.48 12.38
N TYR A 160 -16.02 -2.97 11.91
CA TYR A 160 -15.11 -3.70 11.03
C TYR A 160 -13.79 -3.88 11.77
N MET A 161 -13.23 -5.08 11.71
CA MET A 161 -11.95 -5.40 12.33
C MET A 161 -11.08 -6.19 11.36
N ALA A 162 -9.78 -5.91 11.38
CA ALA A 162 -8.81 -6.67 10.60
C ALA A 162 -8.59 -8.05 11.25
N ILE A 163 -8.56 -9.10 10.43
CA ILE A 163 -8.34 -10.50 10.84
C ILE A 163 -7.36 -11.19 9.88
N ASN A 164 -6.78 -12.32 10.28
CA ASN A 164 -5.83 -13.11 9.45
C ASN A 164 -4.71 -12.22 8.85
N ASN A 165 -4.46 -12.34 7.53
CA ASN A 165 -3.51 -11.49 6.81
C ASN A 165 -3.82 -9.99 6.98
N GLY A 166 -5.09 -9.62 7.04
CA GLY A 166 -5.49 -8.23 7.28
C GLY A 166 -5.01 -7.70 8.63
N ALA A 167 -5.04 -8.51 9.70
CA ALA A 167 -4.54 -8.12 11.02
C ALA A 167 -3.02 -7.89 11.02
N VAL A 168 -2.27 -8.77 10.34
CA VAL A 168 -0.81 -8.63 10.20
C VAL A 168 -0.45 -7.36 9.43
N VAL A 169 -1.09 -7.14 8.27
CA VAL A 169 -0.88 -5.95 7.44
C VAL A 169 -1.30 -4.68 8.16
N SER A 170 -2.42 -4.72 8.89
CA SER A 170 -2.89 -3.63 9.74
C SER A 170 -1.79 -3.24 10.73
N SER A 171 -1.29 -4.19 11.53
CA SER A 171 -0.25 -3.92 12.53
C SER A 171 1.02 -3.30 11.93
N LEU A 172 1.51 -3.84 10.81
CA LEU A 172 2.68 -3.32 10.10
C LEU A 172 2.48 -1.87 9.63
N ALA A 173 1.32 -1.58 9.03
CA ALA A 173 1.02 -0.23 8.56
C ALA A 173 0.84 0.77 9.72
N GLY A 174 0.18 0.36 10.80
CA GLY A 174 -0.01 1.18 12.00
C GLY A 174 1.30 1.58 12.66
N ALA A 175 2.26 0.66 12.74
CA ALA A 175 3.59 0.92 13.33
C ALA A 175 4.39 2.01 12.61
N VAL A 176 4.14 2.23 11.32
CA VAL A 176 4.84 3.22 10.49
C VAL A 176 4.11 4.57 10.45
N LEU A 177 2.80 4.59 10.70
CA LEU A 177 1.97 5.79 10.75
C LEU A 177 1.99 6.49 12.12
N GLY A 178 2.29 5.76 13.20
CA GLY A 178 2.46 6.32 14.54
C GLY A 178 3.85 6.92 14.82
N ARG A 179 4.74 6.97 13.82
CA ARG A 179 6.08 7.57 13.87
C ARG A 179 6.17 8.79 12.96
#